data_AF-A0A2N5TGC5-F1
#
_entry.id   AF-A0A2N5TGC5-F1
#
_cell.length_a   1.000
_cell.length_b   1.000
_cell.length_c   1.000
_cell.angle_alpha   90.00
_cell.angle_beta   90.00
_cell.angle_gamma   90.00
#
_symmetry.space_group_name_H-M   'P 1'
#
loop_
_entity.id
_entity.type
_entity.pdbx_description
1 polymer ?
#
loop_
_entity_poly.entity_id
_entity_poly.type
_entity_poly.pdbx_seq_one_letter_code
_entity_poly.pdbx_strand_id
1 'polypeptide(L)'
;MQQFHNLQRLQDAAADNIGGDFGDLNPADKRQKKAIFLLWSAKSALFKATVKLQAETQPLRASKDLGKRIGTQQEEKIYAAIKRRKNGVVKAIKTFCKQRKAFLTVYAPAEPAFPKNQDLEYKDFMKMSLTNPFWNDTYLCLSQEPWSVDPVVQTGIHAILGLEQLLEEL
;
A
#
# COMPACT_ATOMS: atom_id res chain seq x y z
N MET A 1 14.91 -8.40 -30.66
CA MET A 1 14.03 -7.34 -31.22
C MET A 1 12.62 -7.85 -31.50
N GLN A 2 12.39 -8.84 -32.37
CA GLN A 2 11.04 -9.33 -32.71
C GLN A 2 10.23 -9.91 -31.52
N GLN A 3 10.90 -10.59 -30.58
CA GLN A 3 10.23 -11.16 -29.40
C GLN A 3 9.69 -10.11 -28.42
N PHE A 4 10.39 -8.99 -28.26
CA PHE A 4 9.94 -7.89 -27.40
C PHE A 4 8.69 -7.20 -27.98
N HIS A 5 8.65 -6.97 -29.29
CA HIS A 5 7.46 -6.41 -29.95
C HIS A 5 6.24 -7.37 -29.93
N ASN A 6 6.48 -8.68 -29.91
CA ASN A 6 5.39 -9.66 -29.72
C ASN A 6 4.85 -9.64 -28.30
N LEU A 7 5.74 -9.57 -27.31
CA LEU A 7 5.35 -9.47 -25.90
C LEU A 7 4.59 -8.18 -25.61
N GLN A 8 5.03 -7.05 -26.20
CA GLN A 8 4.35 -5.77 -26.05
C GLN A 8 2.95 -5.80 -26.66
N ARG A 9 2.79 -6.34 -27.88
CA ARG A 9 1.45 -6.50 -28.49
C ARG A 9 0.53 -7.42 -27.70
N LEU A 10 1.07 -8.45 -27.06
CA LEU A 10 0.28 -9.34 -26.19
C LEU A 10 -0.12 -8.63 -24.89
N GLN A 11 0.75 -7.78 -24.34
CA GLN A 11 0.45 -6.94 -23.18
C GLN A 11 -0.59 -5.87 -23.50
N ASP A 12 -0.46 -5.18 -24.63
CA ASP A 12 -1.40 -4.17 -25.10
C ASP A 12 -2.79 -4.79 -25.37
N ALA A 13 -2.83 -5.96 -26.01
CA ALA A 13 -4.08 -6.70 -26.23
C ALA A 13 -4.73 -7.22 -24.94
N ALA A 14 -3.93 -7.57 -23.93
CA ALA A 14 -4.42 -7.94 -22.61
C ALA A 14 -4.94 -6.71 -21.83
N ALA A 15 -4.28 -5.57 -21.96
CA ALA A 15 -4.69 -4.31 -21.35
C ALA A 15 -6.02 -3.80 -21.91
N ASP A 16 -6.25 -3.92 -23.23
CA ASP A 16 -7.54 -3.60 -23.85
C ASP A 16 -8.68 -4.52 -23.38
N ASN A 17 -8.38 -5.79 -23.10
CA ASN A 17 -9.34 -6.75 -22.57
C ASN A 17 -9.68 -6.48 -21.08
N ILE A 18 -8.70 -6.02 -20.31
CA ILE A 18 -8.87 -5.64 -18.90
C ILE A 18 -9.53 -4.26 -18.76
N GLY A 19 -9.27 -3.36 -19.70
CA GLY A 19 -9.76 -1.98 -19.77
C GLY A 19 -11.17 -1.81 -20.35
N GLY A 20 -11.86 -2.90 -20.68
CA GLY A 20 -13.23 -2.90 -21.16
C GLY A 20 -14.21 -2.33 -20.12
N ASP A 21 -15.01 -1.37 -20.59
CA ASP A 21 -16.07 -0.63 -19.90
C ASP A 21 -16.79 -1.42 -18.78
N PHE A 22 -17.02 -0.77 -17.64
CA PHE A 22 -17.60 -1.35 -16.42
C PHE A 22 -19.06 -1.86 -16.58
N GLY A 23 -19.64 -1.74 -17.78
CA GLY A 23 -21.02 -2.07 -18.12
C GLY A 23 -21.34 -3.57 -18.19
N ASP A 24 -20.44 -4.40 -18.70
CA ASP A 24 -20.80 -5.75 -19.23
C ASP A 24 -20.33 -6.94 -18.38
N LEU A 25 -20.15 -6.75 -17.08
CA LEU A 25 -19.67 -7.81 -16.19
C LEU A 25 -20.83 -8.57 -15.55
N ASN A 26 -20.74 -9.90 -15.53
CA ASN A 26 -21.66 -10.80 -14.84
C ASN A 26 -21.92 -10.26 -13.40
N PRO A 27 -23.16 -10.27 -12.87
CA PRO A 27 -23.45 -9.77 -11.52
C PRO A 27 -22.56 -10.35 -10.42
N ALA A 28 -22.07 -11.59 -10.57
CA ALA A 28 -21.06 -12.19 -9.68
C ALA A 28 -19.71 -11.44 -9.75
N ASP A 29 -19.23 -11.16 -10.96
CA ASP A 29 -18.00 -10.40 -11.23
C ASP A 29 -18.13 -8.96 -10.75
N LYS A 30 -19.32 -8.35 -10.89
CA LYS A 30 -19.60 -7.00 -10.40
C LYS A 30 -19.54 -6.90 -8.87
N ARG A 31 -20.08 -7.90 -8.16
CA ARG A 31 -20.01 -7.98 -6.69
C ARG A 31 -18.56 -8.18 -6.23
N GLN A 32 -17.81 -9.06 -6.90
CA GLN A 32 -16.42 -9.32 -6.59
C GLN A 32 -15.56 -8.07 -6.82
N LYS A 33 -15.69 -7.42 -7.98
CA LYS A 33 -14.98 -6.17 -8.29
C LYS A 33 -15.32 -5.06 -7.30
N LYS A 34 -16.58 -4.92 -6.89
CA LYS A 34 -16.98 -3.97 -5.84
C LYS A 34 -16.32 -4.30 -4.50
N ALA A 35 -16.23 -5.58 -4.12
CA ALA A 35 -15.57 -5.98 -2.88
C ALA A 35 -14.06 -5.72 -2.92
N ILE A 36 -13.39 -6.00 -4.05
CA ILE A 36 -11.98 -5.67 -4.28
C ILE A 36 -11.76 -4.16 -4.19
N PHE A 37 -12.61 -3.36 -4.84
CA PHE A 37 -12.53 -1.90 -4.79
C PHE A 37 -12.68 -1.34 -3.37
N LEU A 38 -13.63 -1.86 -2.58
CA LEU A 38 -13.80 -1.47 -1.18
C LEU A 38 -12.59 -1.85 -0.32
N LEU A 39 -12.03 -3.04 -0.53
CA LEU A 39 -10.82 -3.48 0.14
C LEU A 39 -9.63 -2.58 -0.21
N TRP A 40 -9.46 -2.27 -1.50
CA TRP A 40 -8.42 -1.38 -2.01
C TRP A 40 -8.55 0.02 -1.42
N SER A 41 -9.74 0.61 -1.47
CA SER A 41 -10.02 1.93 -0.88
C SER A 41 -9.65 1.98 0.61
N ALA A 42 -10.00 0.93 1.36
CA ALA A 42 -9.65 0.82 2.78
C ALA A 42 -8.13 0.69 2.99
N LYS A 43 -7.42 -0.08 2.15
CA LYS A 43 -5.96 -0.21 2.22
C LYS A 43 -5.25 1.09 1.84
N SER A 44 -5.69 1.79 0.78
CA SER A 44 -5.13 3.08 0.40
C SER A 44 -5.32 4.14 1.49
N ALA A 45 -6.47 4.13 2.18
CA ALA A 45 -6.69 4.99 3.35
C ALA A 45 -5.71 4.67 4.49
N LEU A 46 -5.42 3.38 4.71
CA LEU A 46 -4.45 2.92 5.69
C LEU A 46 -3.02 3.33 5.31
N PHE A 47 -2.63 3.19 4.05
CA PHE A 47 -1.33 3.63 3.54
C PHE A 47 -1.13 5.14 3.66
N LYS A 48 -2.16 5.94 3.32
CA LYS A 48 -2.14 7.40 3.54
C LYS A 48 -1.94 7.75 5.02
N ALA A 49 -2.52 6.98 5.94
CA ALA A 49 -2.30 7.14 7.37
C ALA A 49 -0.84 6.84 7.74
N THR A 50 -0.23 5.78 7.18
CA THR A 50 1.18 5.42 7.38
C THR A 50 2.11 6.53 6.91
N VAL A 51 1.92 7.03 5.69
CA VAL A 51 2.75 8.11 5.12
C VAL A 51 2.71 9.36 6.00
N LYS A 52 1.50 9.78 6.43
CA LYS A 52 1.34 10.94 7.33
C LYS A 52 2.04 10.73 8.67
N LEU A 53 1.88 9.54 9.26
CA LEU A 53 2.55 9.20 10.52
C LEU A 53 4.07 9.22 10.37
N GLN A 54 4.59 8.66 9.26
CA GLN A 54 6.03 8.65 9.01
C GLN A 54 6.58 10.06 8.82
N ALA A 55 5.89 10.91 8.05
CA ALA A 55 6.25 12.31 7.89
C ALA A 55 6.27 13.07 9.23
N GLU A 56 5.35 12.78 10.14
CA GLU A 56 5.35 13.39 11.48
C GLU A 56 6.48 12.87 12.39
N THR A 57 6.89 11.62 12.22
CA THR A 57 7.99 11.02 12.98
C THR A 57 9.37 11.29 12.38
N GLN A 58 9.45 11.80 11.14
CA GLN A 58 10.71 12.09 10.44
C GLN A 58 11.67 12.95 11.27
N PRO A 59 11.24 14.05 11.91
CA PRO A 59 12.14 14.84 12.75
C PRO A 59 12.79 14.01 13.86
N LEU A 60 12.01 13.18 14.57
CA LEU A 60 12.53 12.29 15.62
C LEU A 60 13.57 11.29 15.09
N ARG A 61 13.44 10.83 13.85
CA ARG A 61 14.42 9.93 13.21
C ARG A 61 15.68 10.68 12.84
N ALA A 62 15.55 11.80 12.12
CA ALA A 62 16.67 12.65 11.72
C ALA A 62 17.52 13.12 12.92
N SER A 63 16.88 13.43 14.05
CA SER A 63 17.55 13.77 15.30
C SER A 63 18.41 12.65 15.87
N LYS A 64 17.89 11.42 15.87
CA LYS A 64 18.63 10.23 16.32
C LYS A 64 19.82 9.96 15.40
N ASP A 65 19.62 10.04 14.09
CA ASP A 65 20.66 9.73 13.10
C ASP A 65 21.79 10.76 13.11
N LEU A 66 21.47 12.04 13.35
CA LEU A 66 22.45 13.15 13.41
C LEU A 66 23.07 13.37 14.80
N GLY A 67 22.62 12.64 15.83
CA GLY A 67 23.03 12.85 17.22
C GLY A 67 22.66 14.23 17.79
N LYS A 68 21.79 14.99 17.12
CA LYS A 68 21.35 16.33 17.54
C LYS A 68 20.06 16.22 18.36
N ARG A 69 20.02 16.82 19.55
CA ARG A 69 18.80 16.84 20.38
C ARG A 69 17.70 17.67 19.73
N ILE A 70 16.51 17.10 19.58
CA ILE A 70 15.29 17.88 19.37
C ILE A 70 14.93 18.54 20.70
N GLY A 71 14.58 19.83 20.66
CA GLY A 71 14.13 20.53 21.86
C GLY A 71 12.84 19.90 22.41
N THR A 72 12.71 19.80 23.74
CA THR A 72 11.60 19.14 24.44
C THR A 72 10.21 19.53 23.90
N GLN A 73 10.01 20.82 23.59
CA GLN A 73 8.75 21.33 23.04
C GLN A 73 8.39 20.74 21.67
N GLN A 74 9.39 20.46 20.82
CA GLN A 74 9.15 19.87 19.50
C GLN A 74 8.85 18.38 19.61
N GLU A 75 9.52 17.64 20.50
CA GLU A 75 9.20 16.24 20.77
C GLU A 75 7.76 16.11 21.30
N GLU A 76 7.37 16.95 22.27
CA GLU A 76 6.01 16.98 22.82
C GLU A 76 4.96 17.27 21.74
N LYS A 77 5.23 18.21 20.82
CA LYS A 77 4.34 18.50 19.69
C LYS A 77 4.16 17.29 18.79
N ILE A 78 5.23 16.55 18.49
CA ILE A 78 5.20 15.35 17.66
C ILE A 78 4.39 14.24 18.37
N TYR A 79 4.65 13.98 19.65
CA TYR A 79 3.87 13.00 20.42
C TYR A 79 2.39 13.38 20.53
N ALA A 80 2.07 14.67 20.69
CA ALA A 80 0.70 15.16 20.68
C ALA A 80 0.02 14.93 19.32
N ALA A 81 0.73 15.15 18.21
CA ALA A 81 0.21 14.88 16.86
C ALA A 81 -0.09 13.38 16.66
N ILE A 82 0.86 12.50 17.02
CA ILE A 82 0.67 11.04 16.96
C ILE A 82 -0.56 10.62 17.80
N LYS A 83 -0.67 11.14 19.03
CA LYS A 83 -1.81 10.86 19.92
C LYS A 83 -3.14 11.28 19.31
N ARG A 84 -3.21 12.46 18.68
CA ARG A 84 -4.42 12.96 17.99
C ARG A 84 -4.83 12.05 16.83
N ARG A 85 -3.87 11.49 16.09
CA ARG A 85 -4.15 10.64 14.92
C ARG A 85 -4.53 9.20 15.26
N LYS A 86 -4.16 8.71 16.46
CA LYS A 86 -4.40 7.32 16.89
C LYS A 86 -5.81 6.82 16.58
N ASN A 87 -6.84 7.58 16.97
CA ASN A 87 -8.23 7.15 16.78
C ASN A 87 -8.62 7.01 15.30
N GLY A 88 -8.12 7.90 14.44
CA GLY A 88 -8.33 7.84 12.99
C GLY A 88 -7.66 6.61 12.37
N VAL A 89 -6.42 6.32 12.78
CA VAL A 89 -5.68 5.13 12.33
C VAL A 89 -6.38 3.86 12.79
N VAL A 90 -6.80 3.77 14.06
CA VAL A 90 -7.55 2.62 14.58
C VAL A 90 -8.85 2.39 13.80
N LYS A 91 -9.55 3.47 13.42
CA LYS A 91 -10.76 3.37 12.58
C LYS A 91 -10.45 2.83 11.19
N ALA A 92 -9.36 3.31 10.57
CA ALA A 92 -8.90 2.82 9.26
C ALA A 92 -8.52 1.33 9.30
N ILE A 93 -7.76 0.92 10.31
CA ILE A 93 -7.39 -0.47 10.57
C ILE A 93 -8.63 -1.36 10.70
N LYS A 94 -9.60 -0.97 11.55
CA LYS A 94 -10.86 -1.72 11.73
C LYS A 94 -11.64 -1.83 10.43
N THR A 95 -11.67 -0.76 9.64
CA THR A 95 -12.35 -0.74 8.35
C THR A 95 -11.71 -1.72 7.38
N PHE A 96 -10.37 -1.68 7.25
CA PHE A 96 -9.62 -2.62 6.42
C PHE A 96 -9.84 -4.07 6.85
N CYS A 97 -9.70 -4.39 8.13
CA CYS A 97 -9.89 -5.76 8.63
C CYS A 97 -11.32 -6.27 8.37
N LYS A 98 -12.33 -5.41 8.53
CA LYS A 98 -13.72 -5.73 8.19
C LYS A 98 -13.90 -6.04 6.70
N GLN A 99 -13.37 -5.19 5.81
CA GLN A 99 -13.49 -5.41 4.37
C GLN A 99 -12.73 -6.66 3.93
N ARG A 100 -11.54 -6.91 4.49
CA ARG A 100 -10.75 -8.11 4.20
C ARG A 100 -11.47 -9.37 4.64
N LYS A 101 -12.01 -9.40 5.86
CA LYS A 101 -12.81 -10.55 6.34
C LYS A 101 -14.02 -10.81 5.44
N ALA A 102 -14.78 -9.76 5.11
CA ALA A 102 -15.93 -9.89 4.22
C ALA A 102 -15.55 -10.43 2.83
N PHE A 103 -14.41 -9.99 2.28
CA PHE A 103 -13.89 -10.50 1.02
C PHE A 103 -13.46 -11.97 1.12
N LEU A 104 -12.63 -12.33 2.11
CA LEU A 104 -12.11 -13.68 2.26
C LEU A 104 -13.21 -14.71 2.56
N THR A 105 -14.21 -14.38 3.38
CA THR A 105 -15.32 -15.30 3.66
C THR A 105 -16.11 -15.68 2.41
N VAL A 106 -16.24 -14.75 1.45
CA VAL A 106 -17.03 -14.98 0.22
C VAL A 106 -16.19 -15.59 -0.91
N TYR A 107 -14.96 -15.10 -1.09
CA TYR A 107 -14.17 -15.39 -2.30
C TYR A 107 -12.96 -16.30 -2.05
N ALA A 108 -12.54 -16.48 -0.78
CA ALA A 108 -11.35 -17.25 -0.45
C ALA A 108 -11.48 -17.90 0.96
N PRO A 109 -12.45 -18.81 1.17
CA PRO A 109 -12.83 -19.27 2.52
C PRO A 109 -11.74 -20.08 3.25
N ALA A 110 -10.73 -20.59 2.54
CA ALA A 110 -9.58 -21.27 3.13
C ALA A 110 -8.50 -20.30 3.67
N GLU A 111 -8.50 -19.06 3.19
CA GLU A 111 -7.46 -18.08 3.49
C GLU A 111 -7.53 -17.35 4.84
N PRO A 112 -8.68 -17.23 5.55
CA PRO A 112 -8.75 -16.56 6.85
C PRO A 112 -7.85 -17.18 7.93
N ALA A 113 -7.52 -18.47 7.80
CA ALA A 113 -6.65 -19.17 8.75
C ALA A 113 -5.18 -18.73 8.65
N PHE A 114 -4.77 -18.09 7.55
CA PHE A 114 -3.37 -17.70 7.37
C PHE A 114 -2.96 -16.56 8.31
N PRO A 115 -1.74 -16.61 8.90
CA PRO A 115 -1.23 -15.55 9.76
C PRO A 115 -1.25 -14.15 9.12
N LYS A 116 -0.98 -14.06 7.81
CA LYS A 116 -1.01 -12.80 7.03
C LYS A 116 -2.40 -12.14 6.98
N ASN A 117 -3.46 -12.92 7.18
CA ASN A 117 -4.85 -12.49 7.07
C ASN A 117 -5.50 -12.19 8.44
N GLN A 118 -4.76 -12.36 9.53
CA GLN A 118 -5.19 -12.01 10.88
C GLN A 118 -5.36 -10.50 11.04
N ASP A 119 -6.28 -10.09 11.93
CA ASP A 119 -6.59 -8.69 12.18
C ASP A 119 -5.33 -7.91 12.53
N LEU A 120 -5.14 -6.79 11.84
CA LEU A 120 -4.02 -5.90 12.08
C LEU A 120 -4.30 -5.11 13.36
N GLU A 121 -3.37 -5.12 14.31
CA GLU A 121 -3.46 -4.25 15.48
C GLU A 121 -2.70 -2.94 15.28
N TYR A 122 -3.06 -1.90 16.04
CA TYR A 122 -2.37 -0.61 16.01
C TYR A 122 -0.88 -0.74 16.35
N LYS A 123 -0.52 -1.61 17.31
CA LYS A 123 0.87 -1.82 17.73
C LYS A 123 1.73 -2.39 16.60
N ASP A 124 1.16 -3.25 15.78
CA ASP A 124 1.84 -3.90 14.65
C ASP A 124 1.92 -2.94 13.46
N PHE A 125 0.84 -2.20 13.21
CA PHE A 125 0.82 -1.11 12.24
C PHE A 125 1.91 -0.06 12.51
N MET A 126 2.11 0.37 13.76
CA MET A 126 3.13 1.36 14.11
C MET A 126 4.56 0.90 13.81
N LYS A 127 4.79 -0.42 13.73
CA LYS A 127 6.09 -1.02 13.40
C LYS A 127 6.30 -1.23 11.90
N MET A 128 5.24 -1.08 11.09
CA MET A 128 5.34 -1.29 9.65
C MET A 128 6.11 -0.16 8.97
N SER A 129 7.15 -0.54 8.21
CA SER A 129 7.80 0.36 7.26
C SER A 129 6.91 0.58 6.02
N LEU A 130 7.25 1.59 5.20
CA LEU A 130 6.60 1.79 3.90
C LEU A 130 7.00 0.69 2.90
N THR A 131 8.13 0.04 3.14
CA THR A 131 8.66 -1.08 2.35
C THR A 131 8.10 -2.44 2.79
N ASN A 132 7.20 -2.48 3.78
CA ASN A 132 6.65 -3.73 4.26
C ASN A 132 5.90 -4.45 3.13
N PRO A 133 6.10 -5.77 2.91
CA PRO A 133 5.39 -6.54 1.88
C PRO A 133 3.85 -6.45 1.99
N PHE A 134 3.32 -6.11 3.17
CA PHE A 134 1.91 -5.77 3.40
C PHE A 134 1.38 -4.60 2.54
N TRP A 135 2.23 -3.79 1.94
CA TRP A 135 1.77 -2.76 1.00
C TRP A 135 1.71 -3.28 -0.44
N ASN A 136 2.52 -4.29 -0.77
CA ASN A 136 2.77 -4.78 -2.13
C ASN A 136 2.12 -6.15 -2.43
N ASP A 137 1.19 -6.61 -1.58
CA ASP A 137 0.49 -7.87 -1.78
C ASP A 137 -0.25 -7.90 -3.12
N THR A 138 0.00 -8.97 -3.85
CA THR A 138 -0.43 -9.26 -5.24
C THR A 138 -1.94 -9.19 -5.45
N TYR A 139 -2.74 -9.28 -4.37
CA TYR A 139 -4.21 -9.17 -4.43
C TYR A 139 -4.70 -7.74 -4.72
N LEU A 140 -3.83 -6.73 -4.57
CA LEU A 140 -4.22 -5.31 -4.64
C LEU A 140 -3.46 -4.54 -5.71
N CYS A 141 -2.57 -5.20 -6.44
CA CYS A 141 -2.07 -4.71 -7.72
C CYS A 141 -2.93 -5.28 -8.85
N LEU A 142 -3.56 -4.39 -9.63
CA LEU A 142 -4.25 -4.74 -10.87
C LEU A 142 -3.25 -5.20 -11.95
N SER A 143 -1.98 -4.77 -11.83
CA SER A 143 -0.90 -5.20 -12.71
C SER A 143 -0.12 -6.37 -12.08
N GLN A 144 0.02 -7.47 -12.81
CA GLN A 144 0.92 -8.58 -12.49
C GLN A 144 2.28 -8.42 -13.20
N GLU A 145 2.56 -7.23 -13.73
CA GLU A 145 3.76 -6.99 -14.50
C GLU A 145 5.00 -7.00 -13.60
N PRO A 146 6.19 -7.31 -14.14
CA PRO A 146 7.41 -7.47 -13.33
C PRO A 146 7.74 -6.24 -12.47
N TRP A 147 7.47 -5.03 -12.95
CA TRP A 147 7.66 -3.79 -12.19
C TRP A 147 6.75 -3.67 -10.95
N SER A 148 5.62 -4.38 -10.94
CA SER A 148 4.62 -4.36 -9.88
C SER A 148 4.82 -5.46 -8.83
N VAL A 149 5.54 -6.54 -9.17
CA VAL A 149 5.64 -7.74 -8.31
C VAL A 149 7.09 -8.06 -7.91
N ASP A 150 8.07 -7.76 -8.75
CA ASP A 150 9.49 -8.09 -8.51
C ASP A 150 10.17 -7.03 -7.63
N PRO A 151 10.65 -7.40 -6.41
CA PRO A 151 11.33 -6.47 -5.52
C PRO A 151 12.63 -5.88 -6.09
N VAL A 152 13.34 -6.62 -6.95
CA VAL A 152 14.58 -6.17 -7.59
C VAL A 152 14.27 -5.05 -8.58
N VAL A 153 13.24 -5.24 -9.41
CA VAL A 153 12.80 -4.24 -10.38
C VAL A 153 12.30 -2.98 -9.65
N GLN A 154 11.51 -3.14 -8.58
CA GLN A 154 11.05 -2.01 -7.77
C GLN A 154 12.22 -1.23 -7.16
N THR A 155 13.22 -1.94 -6.64
CA THR A 155 14.40 -1.30 -6.04
C THR A 155 15.18 -0.48 -7.08
N GLY A 156 15.37 -1.03 -8.29
CA GLY A 156 15.99 -0.31 -9.40
C GLY A 156 15.22 0.95 -9.79
N ILE A 157 13.89 0.86 -9.90
CA ILE A 157 13.02 2.02 -10.21
C ILE A 157 13.12 3.10 -9.12
N HIS A 158 13.04 2.72 -7.84
CA HIS A 158 13.17 3.68 -6.74
C HIS A 158 14.54 4.35 -6.70
N ALA A 159 15.62 3.62 -7.02
CA ALA A 159 16.97 4.18 -7.09
C ALA A 159 17.09 5.23 -8.21
N ILE A 160 16.53 4.96 -9.39
CA ILE A 160 16.52 5.91 -10.51
C ILE A 160 15.70 7.15 -10.16
N LEU A 161 14.48 6.99 -9.65
CA LEU A 161 13.62 8.10 -9.25
C LEU A 161 14.27 8.97 -8.16
N GLY A 162 14.95 8.34 -7.20
CA GLY A 162 15.70 9.06 -6.16
C GLY A 162 16.85 9.89 -6.74
N LEU A 163 17.55 9.38 -7.78
CA LEU A 163 18.59 10.14 -8.48
C LEU A 163 18.00 11.29 -9.30
N GLU A 164 16.90 11.06 -10.02
CA GLU A 164 16.21 12.09 -10.80
C GLU A 164 15.75 13.25 -9.91
N GLN A 165 15.18 12.94 -8.75
CA GLN A 165 14.74 13.97 -7.81
C GLN A 165 15.91 14.75 -7.18
N LEU A 166 17.03 14.08 -6.88
CA LEU A 166 18.25 14.78 -6.43
C LEU A 166 18.82 15.72 -7.51
N LEU A 167 18.69 15.36 -8.78
CA LEU A 167 19.11 16.19 -9.90
C LEU A 167 18.16 17.37 -10.15
N GLU A 168 16.87 17.22 -9.87
CA GLU A 168 15.88 18.29 -10.02
C GLU A 168 15.97 19.34 -8.90
N GLU A 169 16.42 18.95 -7.70
CA GLU A 169 16.61 19.84 -6.56
C GLU A 169 17.97 20.60 -6.56
N LEU A 170 18.81 20.39 -7.58
CA LEU A 170 20.11 21.05 -7.83
C LEU A 170 19.98 22.23 -8.81
#